data_AF-A0A1F5RIP8-F1
#
_entry.id   AF-A0A1F5RIP8-F1
#
_cell.length_a   1.000
_cell.length_b   1.000
_cell.length_c   1.000
_cell.angle_alpha   90.00
_cell.angle_beta   90.00
_cell.angle_gamma   90.00
#
_symmetry.space_group_name_H-M   'P 1'
#
loop_
_entity.id
_entity.type
_entity.pdbx_description
1 polymer ?
#
loop_
_entity_poly.entity_id
_entity_poly.type
_entity_poly.pdbx_seq_one_letter_code
_entity_poly.pdbx_strand_id
1 'polypeptide(L)'
;MAPPNTRRLIAVLAGLVLVLGAGEIVIRQWLESPSRAIPDARFGWVLPPHARVVHSSEGYSVSTTNALGFFDDELRTPRPRLRALLLGDSYSEALQVPRKQNFSSVAERLVPGLEVVNSGLSGRSPGEYATTWNSRAHASSPTW
;
A
#
# COMPACT_ATOMS: atom_id res chain seq x y z
N MET A 1 9.11 25.72 -49.51
CA MET A 1 9.03 25.59 -48.04
C MET A 1 10.47 25.48 -47.54
N ALA A 2 11.02 26.53 -46.93
CA ALA A 2 12.44 26.55 -46.54
C ALA A 2 12.71 25.50 -45.45
N PRO A 3 13.81 24.73 -45.52
CA PRO A 3 14.11 23.73 -44.51
C PRO A 3 14.28 24.40 -43.15
N PRO A 4 13.73 23.82 -42.06
CA PRO A 4 13.89 24.39 -40.73
C PRO A 4 15.38 24.50 -40.41
N ASN A 5 15.81 25.66 -39.93
CA ASN A 5 17.20 25.90 -39.52
C ASN A 5 17.58 24.84 -38.48
N THR A 6 18.45 23.88 -38.84
CA THR A 6 18.83 22.74 -38.01
C THR A 6 19.25 23.15 -36.60
N ARG A 7 19.94 24.30 -36.46
CA ARG A 7 20.32 24.89 -35.17
C ARG A 7 19.12 25.27 -34.29
N ARG A 8 18.04 25.80 -34.88
CA ARG A 8 16.80 26.11 -34.16
C ARG A 8 16.08 24.84 -33.72
N LEU A 9 16.03 23.82 -34.59
CA LEU A 9 15.44 22.53 -34.24
C LEU A 9 16.18 21.87 -33.08
N ILE A 10 17.52 21.85 -33.13
CA ILE A 10 18.35 21.33 -32.03
C ILE A 10 18.10 22.11 -30.73
N ALA A 11 18.04 23.44 -30.78
CA ALA A 11 17.77 24.25 -29.59
C ALA A 11 16.39 23.96 -28.98
N VAL A 12 15.36 23.80 -29.81
CA VAL A 12 14.00 23.44 -29.36
C VAL A 12 13.98 22.05 -28.73
N LEU A 13 14.60 21.05 -29.37
CA LEU A 13 14.68 19.69 -28.83
C LEU A 13 15.47 19.64 -27.52
N ALA A 14 16.59 20.34 -27.44
CA ALA A 14 17.39 20.44 -26.22
C ALA A 14 16.60 21.11 -25.10
N GLY A 15 15.88 22.20 -25.41
CA GLY A 15 14.99 22.87 -24.46
C GLY A 15 13.87 21.96 -23.96
N LEU A 16 13.23 21.20 -24.86
CA LEU A 16 12.18 20.25 -24.49
C LEU A 16 12.70 19.16 -23.56
N VAL A 17 13.85 18.56 -23.88
CA VAL A 17 14.48 17.54 -23.01
C VAL A 17 14.82 18.12 -21.64
N LEU A 18 15.33 19.36 -21.59
CA LEU A 18 15.62 20.05 -20.33
C LEU A 18 14.36 20.26 -19.48
N VAL A 19 13.27 20.75 -20.08
CA VAL A 19 12.01 20.98 -19.36
C VAL A 19 11.41 19.66 -18.86
N LEU A 20 11.38 18.62 -19.70
CA LEU A 20 10.86 17.31 -19.30
C LEU A 20 11.72 16.68 -18.21
N GLY A 21 13.06 16.75 -18.33
CA GLY A 21 13.98 16.22 -17.33
C GLY A 21 13.89 16.96 -15.99
N ALA A 22 13.82 18.30 -16.02
CA ALA A 22 13.63 19.10 -14.81
C ALA A 22 12.26 18.84 -14.17
N GLY A 23 11.21 18.74 -14.97
CA GLY A 23 9.86 18.40 -14.51
C GLY A 23 9.81 17.03 -13.83
N GLU A 24 10.43 16.02 -14.42
CA GLU A 24 10.53 14.67 -13.84
C GLU A 24 11.27 14.67 -12.49
N ILE A 25 12.38 15.39 -12.39
CA ILE A 25 13.13 15.54 -11.13
C ILE A 25 12.25 16.22 -10.09
N VAL A 26 11.50 17.26 -10.48
CA VAL A 26 10.60 17.97 -9.56
C VAL A 26 9.51 17.03 -9.04
N ILE A 27 8.89 16.25 -9.92
CA ILE A 27 7.84 15.31 -9.54
C ILE A 27 8.38 14.24 -8.59
N ARG A 28 9.49 13.58 -8.94
CA ARG A 28 10.05 12.46 -8.17
C ARG A 28 10.60 12.84 -6.81
N GLN A 29 11.06 14.08 -6.64
CA GLN A 29 11.71 14.50 -5.38
C GLN A 29 10.76 15.25 -4.45
N TRP A 30 9.72 15.92 -4.96
CA TRP A 30 8.86 16.78 -4.14
C TRP A 30 7.37 16.46 -4.20
N LEU A 31 6.85 15.79 -5.24
CA LEU A 31 5.41 15.55 -5.39
C LEU A 31 5.00 14.10 -5.19
N GLU A 32 5.78 13.14 -5.69
CA GLU A 32 5.49 11.72 -5.51
C GLU A 32 6.26 11.13 -4.34
N SER A 33 5.55 10.42 -3.45
CA SER A 33 6.18 9.48 -2.54
C SER A 33 6.24 8.12 -3.23
N PRO A 34 7.43 7.57 -3.52
CA PRO A 34 7.54 6.28 -4.17
C PRO A 34 6.84 5.22 -3.33
N SER A 35 6.06 4.35 -4.01
CA SER A 35 5.43 3.21 -3.35
C SER A 35 6.51 2.36 -2.68
N ARG A 36 6.24 1.96 -1.44
CA ARG A 36 7.10 1.02 -0.72
C ARG A 36 6.80 -0.44 -1.05
N ALA A 37 5.86 -0.68 -1.96
CA ALA A 37 5.52 -2.03 -2.38
C ALA A 37 6.71 -2.68 -3.09
N ILE A 38 6.98 -3.93 -2.71
CA ILE A 38 8.00 -4.78 -3.32
C ILE A 38 7.30 -5.87 -4.15
N PRO A 39 7.92 -6.31 -5.26
CA PRO A 39 7.36 -7.39 -6.05
C PRO A 39 7.37 -8.70 -5.27
N ASP A 40 6.30 -9.47 -5.40
CA ASP A 40 6.12 -10.79 -4.79
C ASP A 40 5.59 -11.76 -5.85
N ALA A 41 6.27 -12.89 -6.03
CA ALA A 41 5.95 -13.86 -7.07
C ALA A 41 4.54 -14.47 -6.93
N ARG A 42 3.93 -14.42 -5.75
CA ARG A 42 2.60 -15.00 -5.46
C ARG A 42 1.49 -13.95 -5.43
N PHE A 43 1.78 -12.73 -4.98
CA PHE A 43 0.78 -11.68 -4.76
C PHE A 43 0.94 -10.46 -5.68
N GLY A 44 1.90 -10.50 -6.61
CA GLY A 44 2.26 -9.37 -7.47
C GLY A 44 3.03 -8.31 -6.69
N TRP A 45 2.36 -7.60 -5.79
CA TRP A 45 2.93 -6.52 -4.98
C TRP A 45 2.54 -6.68 -3.52
N VAL A 46 3.50 -6.43 -2.63
CA VAL A 46 3.30 -6.55 -1.17
C VAL A 46 4.07 -5.46 -0.47
N LEU A 47 3.64 -5.09 0.73
CA LEU A 47 4.39 -4.14 1.55
C LEU A 47 5.40 -4.88 2.42
N PRO A 48 6.61 -4.33 2.61
CA PRO A 48 7.58 -4.89 3.53
C PRO A 48 7.07 -4.80 4.98
N PRO A 49 7.53 -5.67 5.88
CA PRO A 49 7.25 -5.57 7.31
C PRO A 49 7.72 -4.23 7.89
N HIS A 50 6.99 -3.70 8.89
CA HIS A 50 7.34 -2.48 9.64
C HIS A 50 7.59 -1.23 8.77
N ALA A 51 6.97 -1.19 7.59
CA ALA A 51 7.08 -0.09 6.65
C ALA A 51 6.13 1.05 7.04
N ARG A 52 6.70 2.22 7.32
CA ARG A 52 5.94 3.45 7.56
C ARG A 52 5.47 4.08 6.25
N VAL A 53 4.18 4.27 6.05
CA VAL A 53 3.61 4.95 4.87
C VAL A 53 2.87 6.19 5.33
N VAL A 54 3.12 7.29 4.62
CA VAL A 54 2.34 8.53 4.74
C VAL A 54 1.50 8.61 3.49
N HIS A 55 0.20 8.76 3.66
CA HIS A 55 -0.72 8.90 2.55
C HIS A 55 -1.43 10.24 2.65
N SER A 56 -1.48 11.00 1.56
CA SER A 56 -1.98 12.39 1.55
C SER A 56 -2.77 12.77 0.29
N SER A 57 -3.08 11.82 -0.61
CA SER A 57 -3.67 12.14 -1.92
C SER A 57 -5.18 12.43 -1.86
N GLU A 58 -5.97 11.62 -1.15
CA GLU A 58 -7.43 11.83 -1.00
C GLU A 58 -7.84 12.04 0.47
N GLY A 59 -6.99 11.57 1.40
CA GLY A 59 -7.09 11.79 2.83
C GLY A 59 -5.68 11.81 3.44
N TYR A 60 -5.57 12.10 4.74
CA TYR A 60 -4.28 12.11 5.44
C TYR A 60 -4.21 11.01 6.49
N SER A 61 -3.20 10.15 6.37
CA SER A 61 -2.88 9.14 7.38
C SER A 61 -1.38 8.89 7.46
N VAL A 62 -0.97 8.39 8.62
CA VAL A 62 0.35 7.80 8.83
C VAL A 62 0.11 6.42 9.39
N SER A 63 0.53 5.41 8.65
CA SER A 63 0.32 4.00 9.00
C SER A 63 1.65 3.26 8.93
N THR A 64 1.76 2.20 9.71
CA THR A 64 2.92 1.30 9.69
C THR A 64 2.40 -0.11 9.46
N THR A 65 3.11 -0.90 8.66
CA THR A 65 2.76 -2.31 8.50
C THR A 65 3.26 -3.16 9.68
N ASN A 66 2.54 -4.23 10.01
CA ASN A 66 2.98 -5.22 11.00
C ASN A 66 4.05 -6.18 10.42
N ALA A 67 4.43 -7.20 11.18
CA ALA A 67 5.38 -8.22 10.76
C ALA A 67 4.97 -8.99 9.49
N LEU A 68 3.67 -8.99 9.14
CA LEU A 68 3.13 -9.64 7.93
C LEU A 68 3.04 -8.70 6.72
N GLY A 69 3.38 -7.41 6.89
CA GLY A 69 3.28 -6.41 5.85
C GLY A 69 1.86 -5.85 5.68
N PHE A 70 0.97 -5.99 6.67
CA PHE A 70 -0.39 -5.44 6.63
C PHE A 70 -0.47 -4.13 7.42
N PHE A 71 -1.29 -3.16 6.99
CA PHE A 71 -1.55 -1.92 7.74
C PHE A 71 -2.44 -2.17 8.96
N ASP A 72 -1.88 -2.90 9.91
CA ASP A 72 -2.53 -3.42 11.09
C ASP A 72 -1.57 -3.37 12.28
N ASP A 73 -2.09 -3.62 13.48
CA ASP A 73 -1.24 -3.82 14.64
C ASP A 73 -0.55 -5.20 14.57
N GLU A 74 0.47 -5.40 15.41
CA GLU A 74 1.05 -6.73 15.60
C GLU A 74 0.02 -7.68 16.21
N LEU A 75 0.08 -8.94 15.78
CA LEU A 75 -0.83 -9.97 16.28
C LEU A 75 -0.62 -10.20 17.78
N ARG A 76 -1.71 -10.16 18.53
CA ARG A 76 -1.69 -10.39 19.98
C ARG A 76 -1.21 -11.81 20.30
N THR A 77 -0.31 -11.87 21.27
CA THR A 77 0.20 -13.11 21.87
C THR A 77 0.08 -13.00 23.39
N PRO A 78 -0.65 -13.90 24.06
CA PRO A 78 -1.34 -15.07 23.51
C PRO A 78 -2.52 -14.70 22.60
N ARG A 79 -2.90 -15.64 21.71
CA ARG A 79 -4.03 -15.46 20.79
C ARG A 79 -5.32 -15.19 21.58
N PRO A 80 -6.15 -14.22 21.16
CA PRO A 80 -7.42 -13.93 21.80
C PRO A 80 -8.48 -15.00 21.50
N ARG A 81 -9.64 -14.90 22.15
CA ARG A 81 -10.74 -15.87 22.04
C ARG A 81 -11.21 -16.06 20.60
N LEU A 82 -11.26 -14.98 19.81
CA LEU A 82 -11.68 -15.00 18.42
C LEU A 82 -10.70 -14.21 17.57
N ARG A 83 -10.20 -14.82 16.49
CA ARG A 83 -9.40 -14.15 15.46
C ARG A 83 -10.08 -14.33 14.12
N ALA A 84 -10.36 -13.24 13.42
CA ALA A 84 -10.99 -13.23 12.11
C ALA A 84 -10.02 -12.67 11.07
N LEU A 85 -9.91 -13.31 9.91
CA LEU A 85 -9.20 -12.75 8.76
C LEU A 85 -10.16 -11.89 7.94
N LEU A 86 -9.80 -10.64 7.71
CA LEU A 86 -10.49 -9.74 6.80
C LEU A 86 -9.77 -9.75 5.46
N LEU A 87 -10.46 -10.25 4.44
CA LEU A 87 -10.02 -10.31 3.05
C LEU A 87 -10.66 -9.15 2.28
N GLY A 88 -9.86 -8.43 1.50
CA GLY A 88 -10.38 -7.34 0.69
C GLY A 88 -9.30 -6.57 -0.05
N ASP A 89 -9.69 -5.39 -0.52
CA ASP A 89 -8.94 -4.49 -1.38
C ASP A 89 -8.57 -3.19 -0.63
N SER A 90 -8.53 -2.07 -1.35
CA SER A 90 -8.28 -0.72 -0.82
C SER A 90 -9.28 -0.32 0.28
N TYR A 91 -10.55 -0.74 0.19
CA TYR A 91 -11.55 -0.42 1.21
C TYR A 91 -11.22 -1.11 2.53
N SER A 92 -10.77 -2.37 2.45
CA SER A 92 -10.33 -3.11 3.64
C SER A 92 -9.01 -2.58 4.17
N GLU A 93 -8.05 -2.31 3.29
CA GLU A 93 -6.74 -1.72 3.64
C GLU A 93 -6.90 -0.42 4.45
N ALA A 94 -7.90 0.38 4.08
CA ALA A 94 -8.26 1.63 4.75
C ALA A 94 -7.06 2.59 4.90
N LEU A 95 -6.19 2.63 3.89
CA LEU A 95 -4.92 3.35 3.93
C LEU A 95 -5.10 4.83 4.31
N GLN A 96 -6.20 5.46 3.90
CA GLN A 96 -6.49 6.88 4.14
C GLN A 96 -7.10 7.18 5.51
N VAL A 97 -7.44 6.16 6.28
CA VAL A 97 -8.08 6.30 7.58
C VAL A 97 -7.04 6.01 8.66
N PRO A 98 -6.90 6.86 9.70
CA PRO A 98 -6.02 6.54 10.81
C PRO A 98 -6.33 5.15 11.37
N ARG A 99 -5.31 4.33 11.60
CA ARG A 99 -5.42 2.92 12.02
C ARG A 99 -6.49 2.68 13.08
N LYS A 100 -6.51 3.48 14.15
CA LYS A 100 -7.47 3.35 15.27
C LYS A 100 -8.93 3.68 14.90
N GLN A 101 -9.16 4.34 13.77
CA GLN A 101 -10.47 4.78 13.30
C GLN A 101 -11.01 3.91 12.16
N ASN A 102 -10.18 3.04 11.56
CA ASN A 102 -10.65 2.14 10.51
C ASN A 102 -11.68 1.14 11.05
N PHE A 103 -12.49 0.58 10.15
CA PHE A 103 -13.62 -0.25 10.56
C PHE A 103 -13.20 -1.56 11.24
N SER A 104 -12.00 -2.11 10.94
CA SER A 104 -11.50 -3.29 11.63
C SER A 104 -11.20 -2.98 13.10
N SER A 105 -10.55 -1.86 13.40
CA SER A 105 -10.37 -1.39 14.78
C SER A 105 -11.68 -1.05 15.47
N VAL A 106 -12.66 -0.49 14.74
CA VAL A 106 -14.00 -0.24 15.29
C VAL A 106 -14.65 -1.57 15.70
N ALA A 107 -14.59 -2.60 14.84
CA ALA A 107 -15.15 -3.91 15.13
C ALA A 107 -14.50 -4.58 16.35
N GLU A 108 -13.17 -4.53 16.47
CA GLU A 108 -12.45 -5.06 17.65
C GLU A 108 -12.86 -4.37 18.96
N ARG A 109 -13.16 -3.06 18.93
CA ARG A 109 -13.66 -2.34 20.11
C ARG A 109 -15.09 -2.73 20.47
N LEU A 110 -15.93 -2.96 19.46
CA LEU A 110 -17.35 -3.31 19.67
C LEU A 110 -17.55 -4.76 20.09
N VAL A 111 -16.62 -5.66 19.76
CA VAL A 111 -16.72 -7.10 20.04
C VAL A 111 -15.58 -7.55 20.95
N PRO A 112 -15.79 -7.65 22.28
CA PRO A 112 -14.76 -8.07 23.21
C PRO A 112 -14.16 -9.43 22.87
N GLY A 113 -12.82 -9.50 22.85
CA GLY A 113 -12.07 -10.72 22.55
C GLY A 113 -11.96 -11.04 21.05
N LEU A 114 -12.44 -10.16 20.16
CA LEU A 114 -12.16 -10.21 18.74
C LEU A 114 -10.81 -9.57 18.42
N GLU A 115 -10.06 -10.23 17.56
CA GLU A 115 -8.95 -9.65 16.81
C GLU A 115 -9.18 -9.83 15.32
N VAL A 116 -9.07 -8.74 14.58
CA VAL A 116 -9.22 -8.75 13.13
C VAL A 116 -7.84 -8.65 12.52
N VAL A 117 -7.45 -9.66 11.74
CA VAL A 117 -6.26 -9.59 10.87
C VAL A 117 -6.70 -8.94 9.57
N ASN A 118 -6.42 -7.66 9.41
CA ASN A 118 -6.78 -6.92 8.22
C ASN A 118 -5.74 -7.15 7.11
N SER A 119 -6.05 -8.06 6.19
CA SER A 119 -5.18 -8.38 5.05
C SER A 119 -5.51 -7.61 3.78
N GLY A 120 -6.34 -6.55 3.88
CA GLY A 120 -6.68 -5.70 2.75
C GLY A 120 -5.45 -5.06 2.10
N LEU A 121 -5.44 -5.01 0.78
CA LEU A 121 -4.38 -4.39 -0.01
C LEU A 121 -4.97 -3.75 -1.26
N SER A 122 -4.66 -2.49 -1.53
CA SER A 122 -5.14 -1.76 -2.70
C SER A 122 -4.91 -2.51 -4.01
N GLY A 123 -5.93 -2.55 -4.86
CA GLY A 123 -5.88 -3.18 -6.18
C GLY A 123 -6.09 -4.69 -6.20
N ARG A 124 -6.28 -5.35 -5.04
CA ARG A 124 -6.62 -6.78 -5.00
C ARG A 124 -8.01 -7.07 -5.55
N SER A 125 -8.11 -8.22 -6.19
CA SER A 125 -9.34 -8.79 -6.73
C SER A 125 -9.79 -10.02 -5.94
N PRO A 126 -11.07 -10.44 -6.05
CA PRO A 126 -11.56 -11.64 -5.38
C PRO A 126 -10.77 -12.93 -5.67
N GLY A 127 -10.16 -13.04 -6.86
CA GLY A 127 -9.32 -14.20 -7.22
C GLY A 127 -8.06 -14.34 -6.36
N GLU A 128 -7.58 -13.25 -5.77
CA GLU A 128 -6.35 -13.19 -4.95
C GLU A 128 -6.63 -13.38 -3.45
N TYR A 129 -7.90 -13.45 -3.04
CA TYR A 129 -8.26 -13.62 -1.64
C TYR A 129 -7.89 -15.01 -1.11
N ALA A 130 -8.10 -16.05 -1.93
CA ALA A 130 -7.79 -17.44 -1.57
C ALA A 130 -6.29 -17.69 -1.37
N THR A 131 -5.43 -17.03 -2.15
CA THR A 131 -3.97 -17.15 -2.00
C THR A 131 -3.48 -16.47 -0.72
N THR A 132 -4.10 -15.35 -0.33
CA THR A 132 -3.79 -14.62 0.91
C THR A 132 -4.11 -15.46 2.15
N TRP A 133 -5.25 -16.16 2.14
CA TRP A 133 -5.65 -17.09 3.20
C TRP A 133 -4.60 -18.19 3.44
N ASN A 134 -4.16 -18.87 2.38
CA ASN A 134 -3.30 -20.06 2.48
C ASN A 134 -1.83 -19.81 2.85
N SER A 135 -1.36 -18.55 2.87
CA SER A 135 0.09 -18.26 2.83
C SER A 135 0.62 -17.39 3.96
N ARG A 136 -0.03 -16.24 4.22
CA ARG A 136 0.44 -15.24 5.19
C ARG A 136 -0.34 -15.32 6.50
N ALA A 137 -1.65 -15.48 6.38
CA ALA A 137 -2.52 -15.62 7.53
C ALA A 137 -2.29 -17.00 8.21
N HIS A 138 -2.38 -18.11 7.47
CA HIS A 138 -2.26 -19.46 8.02
C HIS A 138 -0.87 -19.82 8.58
N ALA A 139 0.20 -19.29 8.01
CA ALA A 139 1.56 -19.49 8.52
C ALA A 139 1.79 -18.78 9.87
N SER A 140 1.12 -17.64 10.10
CA SER A 140 1.20 -16.87 11.34
C SER A 140 0.25 -17.37 12.44
N SER A 141 -0.61 -18.35 12.13
CA SER A 141 -1.58 -18.95 13.04
C SER A 141 -1.94 -20.37 12.54
N PRO A 142 -1.15 -21.40 12.87
CA PRO A 142 -1.36 -22.77 12.36
C PRO A 142 -2.67 -23.42 12.81
N THR A 143 -3.35 -22.84 13.80
CA THR A 143 -4.66 -23.29 14.31
C THR A 143 -5.67 -22.18 14.10
N TRP A 144 -6.37 -22.14 12.96
CA TRP A 144 -7.52 -21.25 12.78
C TRP A 144 -8.68 -21.70 13.65
#